data_AF-A0A966SLA5-F1
#
_entry.id   AF-A0A966SLA5-F1
#
_cell.length_a   1.000
_cell.length_b   1.000
_cell.length_c   1.000
_cell.angle_alpha   90.00
_cell.angle_beta   90.00
_cell.angle_gamma   90.00
#
_symmetry.space_group_name_H-M   'P 1'
#
loop_
_entity.id
_entity.type
_entity.pdbx_description
1 polymer ?
#
loop_
_entity_poly.entity_id
_entity_poly.type
_entity_poly.pdbx_seq_one_letter_code
_entity_poly.pdbx_strand_id
1 'polypeptide(L)' 'MTPRALIFDCDGTLADTMPLHWQAWRVIADRHGIHFTEDRFYRL' A
#
# COMPACT_ATOMS: atom_id res chain seq x y z
N MET A 1 -3.22 32.25 -7.10
CA MET A 1 -4.51 31.54 -6.91
C MET A 1 -4.32 30.57 -5.76
N THR A 2 -5.20 30.59 -4.76
CA THR A 2 -5.08 29.71 -3.57
C THR A 2 -5.97 28.49 -3.79
N PRO A 3 -5.45 27.25 -3.61
CA PRO A 3 -6.30 26.06 -3.71
C PRO A 3 -7.40 26.12 -2.65
N ARG A 4 -8.64 25.82 -3.06
CA ARG A 4 -9.83 25.87 -2.18
C ARG A 4 -10.05 24.57 -1.39
N ALA A 5 -9.47 23.47 -1.86
CA ALA A 5 -9.52 22.16 -1.23
C ALA A 5 -8.31 21.34 -1.69
N LEU A 6 -7.99 20.32 -0.89
CA LEU A 6 -6.98 19.32 -1.18
C LEU A 6 -7.61 17.95 -0.94
N ILE A 7 -7.36 17.01 -1.85
CA ILE A 7 -7.77 15.62 -1.70
C ILE A 7 -6.48 14.83 -1.51
N PHE A 8 -6.44 14.06 -0.43
CA PHE A 8 -5.33 13.19 -0.11
C PHE A 8 -5.77 11.75 -0.18
N ASP A 9 -4.90 10.92 -0.70
CA ASP A 9 -4.95 9.49 -0.44
C ASP A 9 -4.75 9.21 1.07
N CYS A 10 -5.20 8.06 1.55
CA CYS A 10 -5.12 7.71 2.97
C CYS A 10 -3.86 6.91 3.27
N ASP A 11 -3.70 5.75 2.62
CA ASP A 11 -2.69 4.75 2.95
C ASP A 11 -1.31 5.15 2.42
N GLY A 12 -0.33 5.28 3.30
CA GLY A 12 1.01 5.75 2.93
C GLY A 12 1.10 7.26 2.66
N THR A 13 -0.03 7.98 2.65
CA THR A 13 -0.07 9.45 2.49
C THR A 13 -0.45 10.14 3.80
N LEU A 14 -1.62 9.83 4.38
CA LEU A 14 -2.06 10.37 5.66
C LEU A 14 -1.69 9.46 6.84
N ALA A 15 -1.71 8.14 6.62
CA ALA A 15 -1.41 7.14 7.64
C ALA A 15 -0.28 6.20 7.18
N ASP A 16 0.65 5.87 8.08
CA ASP A 16 1.74 4.93 7.80
C ASP A 16 1.27 3.47 7.87
N THR A 17 0.44 3.08 6.91
CA THR A 17 -0.23 1.77 6.87
C THR A 17 0.35 0.83 5.82
N MET A 18 1.20 1.32 4.91
CA MET A 18 1.81 0.50 3.85
C MET A 18 2.57 -0.73 4.39
N PRO A 19 3.32 -0.66 5.52
CA PRO A 19 3.96 -1.84 6.08
C PRO A 19 2.95 -2.92 6.53
N LEU A 20 1.80 -2.52 7.07
CA LEU A 20 0.73 -3.44 7.47
C LEU A 20 0.04 -4.07 6.26
N HIS A 21 -0.21 -3.26 5.21
CA HIS A 21 -0.75 -3.76 3.95
C HIS A 21 0.19 -4.78 3.31
N TRP A 22 1.50 -4.52 3.29
CA TRP A 22 2.48 -5.50 2.82
C TRP A 22 2.38 -6.83 3.58
N GLN A 23 2.33 -6.78 4.92
CA GLN A 23 2.21 -7.99 5.74
C GLN A 23 0.95 -8.80 5.39
N ALA A 24 -0.19 -8.13 5.24
CA ALA A 24 -1.45 -8.77 4.87
C ALA A 24 -1.38 -9.42 3.48
N TRP A 25 -0.87 -8.69 2.48
CA TRP A 25 -0.76 -9.18 1.11
C TRP A 25 0.24 -10.33 0.98
N ARG A 26 1.38 -10.27 1.68
CA ARG A 26 2.35 -11.38 1.73
C ARG A 26 1.69 -12.66 2.24
N VAL A 27 0.93 -12.57 3.35
CA VAL A 27 0.25 -13.73 3.94
C VAL A 27 -0.74 -14.37 2.96
N ILE A 28 -1.51 -13.57 2.22
CA ILE A 28 -2.45 -14.09 1.23
C ILE A 28 -1.72 -14.66 0.01
N ALA A 29 -0.70 -13.98 -0.49
CA ALA A 29 0.09 -14.47 -1.62
C ALA A 29 0.73 -15.83 -1.33
N ASP A 30 1.35 -15.98 -0.14
CA ASP A 30 1.95 -17.24 0.30
C ASP A 30 0.93 -18.38 0.37
N ARG A 31 -0.27 -18.11 0.92
CA ARG A 31 -1.35 -19.11 1.02
C ARG A 31 -1.81 -19.65 -0.34
N HIS A 32 -1.67 -18.86 -1.39
CA HIS A 32 -2.08 -19.22 -2.74
C HIS A 32 -0.91 -19.57 -3.67
N GLY A 33 0.32 -19.65 -3.14
CA GLY A 33 1.51 -19.96 -3.93
C GLY A 33 1.86 -18.88 -4.97
N ILE A 34 1.44 -17.64 -4.73
CA ILE A 34 1.72 -16.50 -5.62
C ILE A 34 3.07 -15.90 -5.23
N HIS A 35 4.00 -15.86 -6.18
CA HIS A 35 5.25 -15.13 -5.98
C HIS A 35 5.00 -13.62 -6.01
N PHE A 36 4.94 -13.01 -4.83
CA PHE A 36 4.70 -11.58 -4.64
C PHE A 36 5.76 -10.98 -3.73
N THR A 37 6.64 -10.15 -4.30
CA THR A 37 7.76 -9.52 -3.57
C THR A 37 7.36 -8.17 -3.02
N GLU A 38 8.02 -7.75 -1.93
CA GLU A 38 7.82 -6.43 -1.33
C GLU A 38 8.12 -5.29 -2.32
N ASP A 39 9.20 -5.43 -3.08
CA ASP A 39 9.55 -4.47 -4.14
C ASP A 39 8.48 -4.39 -5.25
N ARG A 40 7.76 -5.48 -5.53
CA ARG A 40 6.61 -5.43 -6.44
C ARG A 40 5.42 -4.74 -5.78
N PHE A 41 5.17 -4.99 -4.49
CA PHE A 41 4.09 -4.34 -3.74
C PHE A 41 4.22 -2.80 -3.74
N TYR A 42 5.42 -2.27 -3.51
CA TYR A 42 5.67 -0.82 -3.52
C TYR A 42 5.76 -0.18 -4.92
N ARG A 43 5.65 -0.98 -6.00
CA ARG A 43 5.63 -0.50 -7.38
C ARG A 43 4.24 -0.48 -8.03
N LEU A 44 3.22 -0.96 -7.31
CA LEU A 44 1.81 -0.91 -7.73
C LEU A 44 1.22 0.48 -7.45
#